data_AF-A0A7K4FX98-F1
#
_entry.id   AF-A0A7K4FX98-F1
#
_cell.length_a   1.000
_cell.length_b   1.000
_cell.length_c   1.000
_cell.angle_alpha   90.00
_cell.angle_beta   90.00
_cell.angle_gamma   90.00
#
_symmetry.space_group_name_H-M   'P 1'
#
loop_
_entity.id
_entity.type
_entity.pdbx_description
1 polymer ?
#
loop_
_entity_poly.entity_id
_entity_poly.type
_entity_poly.pdbx_seq_one_letter_code
_entity_poly.pdbx_strand_id
1 'polypeptide(L)' 'MKIRIATRGSKLSLIQTQKVEKFLLKKGFDVEVIKVTTKADL' A
#
# COMPACT_ATOMS: atom_id res chain seq x y z
N MET A 1 -4.81 -15.94 2.88
CA MET A 1 -5.41 -14.78 3.56
C MET A 1 -4.96 -13.53 2.82
N LYS A 2 -5.90 -12.67 2.38
CA LYS A 2 -5.62 -11.52 1.52
C LYS A 2 -5.48 -10.25 2.36
N ILE A 3 -4.34 -9.57 2.28
CA ILE A 3 -4.03 -8.34 3.03
C ILE A 3 -4.28 -7.13 2.12
N ARG A 4 -5.18 -6.23 2.52
CA ARG A 4 -5.46 -4.99 1.78
C ARG A 4 -4.71 -3.82 2.43
N ILE A 5 -3.91 -3.11 1.64
CA ILE A 5 -3.11 -1.97 2.11
C ILE A 5 -3.67 -0.68 1.54
N ALA A 6 -4.26 0.14 2.40
CA ALA A 6 -4.66 1.50 2.06
C ALA A 6 -3.45 2.44 2.04
N THR A 7 -3.26 3.23 0.98
CA THR A 7 -2.17 4.22 0.89
C THR A 7 -2.61 5.55 0.32
N ARG A 8 -1.97 6.64 0.78
CA ARG A 8 -2.18 7.98 0.20
C ARG A 8 -1.61 8.06 -1.21
N GLY A 9 -2.13 9.00 -1.98
CA GLY A 9 -1.69 9.21 -3.36
C GLY A 9 -0.32 9.88 -3.54
N SER A 10 0.32 10.31 -2.46
CA SER A 10 1.64 10.95 -2.53
C SER A 10 2.71 9.99 -3.04
N LYS A 11 3.71 10.50 -3.77
CA LYS A 11 4.81 9.70 -4.32
C LYS A 11 5.58 8.95 -3.23
N LEU A 12 5.79 9.58 -2.07
CA LEU A 12 6.47 8.95 -0.94
C LEU A 12 5.66 7.79 -0.36
N SER A 13 4.35 8.00 -0.17
CA SER A 13 3.46 6.97 0.37
C SER A 13 3.40 5.74 -0.54
N LEU A 14 3.36 5.94 -1.86
CA LEU A 14 3.41 4.84 -2.83
C LEU A 14 4.71 4.03 -2.72
N ILE A 15 5.86 4.70 -2.62
CA ILE A 15 7.17 4.02 -2.47
C ILE A 15 7.23 3.21 -1.17
N GLN A 16 6.71 3.76 -0.07
CA GLN A 16 6.64 3.06 1.22
C GLN A 16 5.75 1.81 1.11
N THR A 17 4.58 1.95 0.50
CA THR A 17 3.65 0.83 0.30
C THR A 17 4.25 -0.27 -0.56
N GLN A 18 4.95 0.07 -1.64
CA GLN A 18 5.65 -0.92 -2.48
C GLN A 18 6.72 -1.71 -1.72
N LYS A 19 7.42 -1.08 -0.77
CA LYS A 19 8.41 -1.78 0.07
C LYS A 19 7.73 -2.82 0.96
N VAL A 20 6.59 -2.46 1.57
CA VAL A 20 5.82 -3.36 2.44
C VAL A 20 5.17 -4.48 1.63
N GLU A 21 4.59 -4.17 0.47
CA GLU A 21 4.00 -5.14 -0.46
C GLU A 21 5.02 -6.21 -0.87
N LYS A 22 6.23 -5.80 -1.31
CA LYS A 22 7.31 -6.74 -1.66
C LYS A 22 7.71 -7.63 -0.50
N PHE A 23 7.75 -7.09 0.72
CA PHE A 23 8.09 -7.87 1.91
C PHE A 23 7.02 -8.92 2.24
N LEU A 24 5.74 -8.56 2.14
CA LEU A 24 4.61 -9.46 2.42
C LEU A 24 4.45 -10.52 1.32
N LEU A 25 4.62 -10.15 0.05
CA LEU A 25 4.63 -11.10 -1.07
C LEU A 25 5.74 -12.15 -0.90
N LYS A 26 6.95 -11.73 -0.49
CA LYS A 26 8.07 -12.66 -0.19
C LYS A 26 7.76 -13.62 0.97
N LYS A 27 6.87 -13.25 1.88
CA LYS A 27 6.40 -14.11 2.98
C LYS A 27 5.22 -15.02 2.58
N GLY A 28 4.77 -14.98 1.33
CA GLY A 28 3.68 -15.83 0.83
C GLY A 28 2.28 -15.27 1.08
N PHE A 29 2.15 -13.98 1.41
CA PHE A 29 0.84 -13.34 1.54
C PHE A 29 0.37 -12.80 0.19
N ASP A 30 -0.95 -12.90 -0.07
CA ASP A 30 -1.61 -12.21 -1.17
C ASP A 30 -1.94 -10.78 -0.72
N VAL A 31 -1.51 -9.78 -1.50
CA VAL A 31 -1.56 -8.36 -1.12
C VAL A 31 -2.27 -7.56 -2.21
N GLU A 32 -3.15 -6.65 -1.79
CA GLU A 32 -3.85 -5.72 -2.67
C GLU A 32 -3.69 -4.29 -2.16
N VAL A 33 -3.17 -3.39 -3.00
CA VAL A 33 -2.96 -1.99 -2.64
C VAL A 33 -4.13 -1.14 -3.12
N ILE A 34 -4.75 -0.40 -2.21
CA ILE A 34 -5.88 0.48 -2.48
C ILE A 34 -5.43 1.93 -2.23
N LYS A 35 -5.55 2.79 -3.25
CA LYS A 35 -5.25 4.21 -3.12
C LYS A 35 -6.44 4.93 -2.47
N VAL A 36 -6.16 5.72 -1.44
CA VAL A 36 -7.16 6.52 -0.73
C VAL A 36 -6.74 7.98 -0.72
N THR A 37 -7.69 8.87 -1.00
CA THR A 37 -7.53 10.32 -0.85
C THR A 37 -7.95 10.73 0.54
N THR A 38 -7.12 11.51 1.23
CA THR A 38 -7.47 12.09 2.53
C THR A 38 -7.95 13.52 2.35
N LYS A 39 -8.62 14.08 3.37
CA LYS A 39 -9.06 15.49 3.35
C LYS A 39 -7.89 16.49 3.21
N ALA A 40 -6.67 16.08 3.58
CA ALA A 40 -5.46 16.88 3.46
C ALA A 40 -4.73 16.68 2.11
N ASP A 41 -5.28 15.87 1.20
CA ASP A 41 -4.87 15.79 -0.21
C ASP A 41 -5.73 16.69 -1.13
N LEU A 42 -6.80 17.28 -0.58
CA LEU A 42 -7.76 18.18 -1.26
C LEU A 42 -7.34 19.64 -1.12
#